data_AF-A0A2G8SSQ5-F1
#
_entry.id   AF-A0A2G8SSQ5-F1
#
_cell.length_a   1.000
_cell.length_b   1.000
_cell.length_c   1.000
_cell.angle_alpha   90.00
_cell.angle_beta   90.00
_cell.angle_gamma   90.00
#
_symmetry.space_group_name_H-M   'P 1'
#
loop_
_entity.id
_entity.type
_entity.pdbx_description
1 polymer ?
#
loop_
_entity_poly.entity_id
_entity_poly.type
_entity_poly.pdbx_seq_one_letter_code
_entity_poly.pdbx_strand_id
1 'polypeptide(L)' 'MSSLPSDDMSGFMSTLKASKRKIAVAGAGLSAASGIPTFRGAGGLWRKYNATKLATPEAFAANPSQVWQFYHYRREK' A
#
# COMPACT_ATOMS: atom_id res chain seq x y z
N MET A 1 -19.53 -23.08 1.99
CA MET A 1 -18.06 -22.99 2.10
C MET A 1 -17.54 -22.49 0.76
N SER A 2 -16.94 -21.30 0.70
CA SER A 2 -16.33 -20.80 -0.54
C SER A 2 -15.06 -21.59 -0.84
N SER A 3 -14.93 -22.12 -2.05
CA SER A 3 -13.70 -22.74 -2.53
C SER A 3 -12.54 -21.74 -2.51
N LEU A 4 -11.31 -22.23 -2.32
CA LEU A 4 -10.13 -21.39 -2.46
C LEU A 4 -10.03 -20.84 -3.90
N PRO A 5 -9.44 -19.64 -4.10
CA PRO A 5 -9.12 -19.14 -5.43
C PRO A 5 -8.20 -20.11 -6.18
N SER A 6 -8.38 -20.18 -7.50
CA SER A 6 -7.51 -20.98 -8.39
C SER A 6 -6.10 -20.37 -8.49
N ASP A 7 -5.09 -21.23 -8.60
CA ASP A 7 -3.69 -20.93 -8.90
C ASP A 7 -3.31 -21.23 -10.37
N ASP A 8 -4.29 -21.52 -11.24
CA ASP A 8 -4.06 -21.82 -12.65
C ASP A 8 -3.65 -20.59 -13.46
N MET A 9 -2.34 -20.48 -13.70
CA MET A 9 -1.76 -19.42 -14.51
C MET A 9 -2.19 -19.48 -15.99
N SER A 10 -2.40 -20.67 -16.55
CA SER A 10 -2.77 -20.81 -17.96
C SER A 10 -4.19 -20.30 -18.21
N GLY A 11 -5.13 -20.67 -17.34
CA GLY A 11 -6.51 -20.16 -17.36
C GLY A 11 -6.58 -18.65 -17.12
N PHE A 12 -5.79 -18.13 -16.18
CA PHE A 12 -5.66 -16.68 -15.98
C PHE A 12 -5.19 -15.97 -17.25
N MET A 13 -4.11 -16.46 -17.88
CA MET A 13 -3.56 -15.86 -19.09
C MET A 13 -4.52 -15.90 -20.28
N SER A 14 -5.28 -16.99 -20.43
CA SER A 14 -6.33 -17.11 -21.45
C SER A 14 -7.43 -16.06 -21.25
N THR A 15 -7.94 -15.96 -20.02
CA THR A 15 -8.99 -14.99 -19.65
C THR A 15 -8.51 -13.55 -19.84
N LEU A 16 -7.28 -13.25 -19.41
CA LEU A 16 -6.69 -11.94 -19.57
C LEU A 16 -6.55 -11.57 -21.06
N LYS A 17 -6.11 -12.50 -21.91
CA LYS A 17 -5.96 -12.25 -23.36
C LYS A 17 -7.30 -11.97 -24.04
N ALA A 18 -8.36 -12.71 -23.69
CA ALA A 18 -9.69 -12.54 -24.28
C ALA A 18 -10.43 -11.27 -23.81
N SER A 19 -10.01 -10.68 -22.68
CA SER A 19 -10.68 -9.53 -22.08
C SER A 19 -10.44 -8.24 -22.87
N LYS A 20 -11.53 -7.57 -23.30
CA LYS A 20 -11.48 -6.30 -24.05
C LYS A 20 -11.20 -5.07 -23.18
N ARG A 21 -11.46 -5.14 -21.87
CA ARG A 21 -11.27 -4.06 -20.91
C ARG A 21 -10.57 -4.61 -19.67
N LYS A 22 -9.35 -4.18 -19.44
CA LYS A 22 -8.49 -4.64 -18.34
C LYS A 22 -8.33 -3.50 -17.34
N ILE A 23 -8.49 -3.82 -16.05
CA ILE A 23 -8.28 -2.87 -14.96
C ILE A 23 -7.29 -3.50 -14.00
N ALA A 24 -6.23 -2.76 -13.68
CA ALA A 24 -5.30 -3.14 -12.62
C ALA A 24 -5.51 -2.21 -11.43
N VAL A 25 -5.82 -2.78 -10.27
CA VAL A 25 -5.87 -2.05 -9.00
C VAL A 25 -4.59 -2.36 -8.25
N ALA A 26 -3.73 -1.35 -8.10
CA ALA A 26 -2.45 -1.48 -7.42
C ALA A 26 -2.49 -0.80 -6.05
N GLY A 27 -1.93 -1.46 -5.05
CA GLY A 27 -1.72 -0.91 -3.71
C GLY A 27 -0.23 -0.78 -3.39
N ALA A 28 0.07 -0.36 -2.15
CA ALA A 28 1.44 -0.13 -1.69
C ALA A 28 2.39 -1.34 -1.86
N GLY A 29 1.84 -2.58 -1.88
CA GLY A 29 2.63 -3.79 -2.09
C GLY A 29 3.38 -3.81 -3.42
N LEU A 30 2.86 -3.16 -4.47
CA LEU A 30 3.54 -3.07 -5.76
C LEU A 30 4.84 -2.26 -5.65
N SER A 31 4.86 -1.21 -4.82
CA SER A 31 6.02 -0.33 -4.63
C SER A 31 7.08 -0.89 -3.68
N ALA A 32 6.75 -1.95 -2.92
CA ALA A 32 7.68 -2.54 -1.94
C ALA A 32 8.95 -3.09 -2.61
N ALA A 33 8.82 -3.67 -3.81
CA ALA A 33 9.97 -4.16 -4.59
C ALA A 33 10.91 -3.04 -5.05
N SER A 34 10.45 -1.78 -5.06
CA SER A 34 11.24 -0.59 -5.37
C SER A 34 11.82 0.08 -4.12
N GLY A 35 11.72 -0.56 -2.95
CA GLY A 35 12.25 -0.04 -1.69
C GLY A 35 11.36 0.97 -0.98
N ILE A 36 10.18 1.31 -1.54
CA ILE A 36 9.25 2.27 -0.92
C ILE A 36 8.51 1.60 0.24
N PRO A 37 8.59 2.13 1.48
CA PRO A 37 7.91 1.54 2.63
C PRO A 37 6.38 1.53 2.46
N THR A 38 5.76 0.39 2.74
CA THR A 38 4.30 0.23 2.73
C THR A 38 3.68 0.72 4.03
N PHE A 39 2.36 0.99 4.04
CA PHE A 39 1.67 1.45 5.26
C PHE A 39 1.33 0.33 6.26
N ARG A 40 1.70 -0.93 5.97
CA ARG A 40 1.40 -2.10 6.83
C ARG A 40 2.68 -2.95 7.00
N GLY A 41 2.68 -3.87 7.96
CA GLY A 41 3.85 -4.73 8.22
C GLY A 41 5.09 -3.93 8.66
N ALA A 42 6.28 -4.39 8.30
CA ALA A 42 7.55 -3.77 8.71
C ALA A 42 7.72 -2.30 8.25
N GLY A 43 7.03 -1.88 7.18
CA GLY A 43 7.03 -0.48 6.71
C GLY A 43 5.99 0.43 7.36
N GLY A 44 5.01 -0.14 8.08
CA GLY A 44 3.86 0.60 8.60
C GLY A 44 4.10 1.39 9.89
N LEU A 45 5.32 1.30 10.45
CA LEU A 45 5.71 1.99 11.68
C LEU A 45 6.76 3.06 11.37
N TRP A 46 6.51 4.27 11.86
CA TRP A 46 7.53 5.33 11.91
C TRP A 46 7.80 5.69 13.36
N ARG A 47 9.05 5.50 13.82
CA ARG A 47 9.44 5.53 15.24
C ARG A 47 8.61 4.53 16.05
N LYS A 48 7.61 5.01 16.80
CA LYS A 48 6.64 4.24 17.61
C LYS A 48 5.20 4.45 17.14
N TYR A 49 4.98 5.28 16.12
CA TYR A 49 3.66 5.64 15.65
C TYR A 49 3.25 4.78 14.46
N ASN A 50 2.02 4.29 14.50
CA ASN A 50 1.39 3.66 13.34
C ASN A 50 1.16 4.75 12.28
N ALA A 51 1.67 4.53 11.06
CA ALA A 51 1.56 5.46 9.94
C ALA A 51 0.10 5.89 9.69
N THR A 52 -0.87 5.00 9.91
CA THR A 52 -2.29 5.31 9.73
C THR A 52 -2.84 6.30 10.75
N LYS A 53 -2.20 6.45 11.92
CA LYS A 53 -2.58 7.44 12.94
C LYS A 53 -2.03 8.84 12.67
N LEU A 54 -1.03 8.96 11.80
CA LEU A 54 -0.43 10.27 11.44
C LEU A 54 -0.99 10.83 10.13
N ALA A 55 -1.62 9.99 9.30
CA ALA A 55 -2.22 10.38 8.03
C ALA A 55 -3.74 10.65 8.17
N THR A 56 -4.14 11.43 9.18
CA THR A 56 -5.54 11.85 9.37
C THR A 56 -5.64 13.38 9.54
N PRO A 57 -6.80 13.99 9.19
CA PRO A 57 -7.01 15.42 9.40
C PRO A 57 -6.83 15.85 10.87
N GLU A 58 -7.30 15.03 11.80
CA GLU A 58 -7.25 15.32 13.24
C GLU A 58 -5.82 15.33 13.76
N ALA A 59 -4.98 14.40 13.30
CA ALA A 59 -3.56 14.36 13.65
C ALA A 59 -2.82 15.60 13.14
N PHE A 60 -3.14 16.05 11.92
CA PHE A 60 -2.55 17.26 11.36
C PHE A 60 -3.01 18.52 12.11
N ALA A 61 -4.29 18.61 12.48
CA ALA A 61 -4.81 19.72 13.28
C ALA A 61 -4.19 19.76 14.68
N ALA A 62 -3.99 18.60 15.31
CA ALA A 62 -3.41 18.50 16.64
C ALA A 62 -1.91 18.80 16.67
N ASN A 63 -1.13 18.32 15.70
CA ASN A 63 0.31 18.57 15.63
C ASN A 63 0.84 18.51 14.17
N PRO A 64 0.78 19.62 13.43
CA PRO A 64 1.20 19.64 12.02
C PRO A 64 2.71 19.42 11.86
N SER A 65 3.53 19.85 12.82
CA SER A 65 4.99 19.65 12.78
C SER A 65 5.36 18.17 12.81
N GLN A 66 4.71 17.39 13.68
CA GLN A 66 4.93 15.95 13.77
C GLN A 66 4.52 15.22 12.48
N VAL A 67 3.39 15.62 11.88
CA VAL A 67 2.94 15.05 10.60
C VAL A 67 3.92 15.40 9.48
N TRP A 68 4.43 16.64 9.42
CA TRP A 68 5.46 17.02 8.45
C TRP A 68 6.77 16.25 8.63
N GLN A 69 7.22 16.01 9.87
CA GLN A 69 8.39 15.16 10.13
C GLN A 69 8.19 13.73 9.58
N PHE A 70 6.99 13.16 9.77
CA PHE A 70 6.65 11.85 9.24
C PHE A 70 6.71 11.81 7.71
N TYR A 71 6.12 12.80 7.02
CA TYR A 71 6.17 12.84 5.55
C TYR A 71 7.56 13.17 5.01
N HIS A 72 8.34 14.02 5.69
CA HIS A 72 9.73 14.28 5.31
C HIS A 72 10.58 13.00 5.38
N TYR A 73 10.47 12.23 6.47
CA TYR A 73 11.16 10.95 6.57
C TYR A 73 10.86 10.00 5.40
N ARG A 74 9.59 9.96 4.94
CA ARG A 74 9.18 9.10 3.83
C ARG A 74 9.65 9.56 2.45
N ARG A 75 10.12 10.81 2.33
CA ARG A 75 10.66 11.35 1.09
C ARG A 75 12.16 11.10 0.94
N GLU A 76 12.88 11.14 2.06
CA GLU A 76 14.34 10.97 2.10
C GLU A 76 14.79 9.50 2.20
N LYS A 77 13.86 8.58 2.50
CA LYS A 77 14.08 7.13 2.60
C LYS A 77 13.58 6.44 1.35
#